data_AF-A0A1L3I3H2-F1
#
_entry.id   AF-A0A1L3I3H2-F1
#
_cell.length_a   1.000
_cell.length_b   1.000
_cell.length_c   1.000
_cell.angle_alpha   90.00
_cell.angle_beta   90.00
_cell.angle_gamma   90.00
#
_symmetry.space_group_name_H-M   'P 1'
#
loop_
_entity.id
_entity.type
_entity.pdbx_description
1 polymer ?
#
loop_
_entity_poly.entity_id
_entity_poly.type
_entity_poly.pdbx_seq_one_letter_code
_entity_poly.pdbx_strand_id
1 'polypeptide(L)'
;MSQSQSNLSPNSDRQPDAAIAGARTQGDIATSIAEDGEPAQISRRGFLRAGAVFSSLTLAGGVGYLWWRRQPPAHDHPRLTVAEAFANAKAQDLFLIDIRTPREWRATGVPVGSHQIDMRRDDFLTALDDVTGGERTAAIALICARGVRSARVTLALDAAGYTNVSDVPEGMLGSAAGVGWLRSNLPVARWSEQG
;
A
#
# COMPACT_ATOMS: atom_id res chain seq x y z
N MET A 1 -55.14 -10.41 -3.83
CA MET A 1 -54.65 -11.22 -2.68
C MET A 1 -53.43 -10.45 -2.14
N SER A 2 -53.57 -9.53 -1.17
CA SER A 2 -53.73 -9.80 0.29
C SER A 2 -52.57 -10.68 0.74
N GLN A 3 -51.53 -10.26 1.45
CA GLN A 3 -51.39 -9.53 2.73
C GLN A 3 -49.86 -9.26 2.90
N SER A 4 -49.29 -8.58 3.88
CA SER A 4 -49.65 -7.63 4.93
C SER A 4 -48.31 -7.20 5.54
N GLN A 5 -48.27 -5.99 6.05
CA GLN A 5 -47.15 -5.27 6.64
C GLN A 5 -46.71 -5.86 8.00
N SER A 6 -45.49 -5.50 8.46
CA SER A 6 -45.29 -4.98 9.83
C SER A 6 -43.91 -4.34 10.01
N ASN A 7 -43.91 -3.01 10.08
CA ASN A 7 -42.93 -2.15 10.74
C ASN A 7 -43.49 -1.81 12.14
N LEU A 8 -42.68 -1.79 13.21
CA LEU A 8 -42.90 -1.14 14.54
C LEU A 8 -41.65 -1.44 15.39
N SER A 9 -40.69 -0.52 15.55
CA SER A 9 -40.56 0.59 16.53
C SER A 9 -39.75 0.24 17.80
N PRO A 10 -39.02 1.23 18.39
CA PRO A 10 -37.93 1.02 19.34
C PRO A 10 -38.40 1.11 20.81
N ASN A 11 -37.68 0.42 21.72
CA ASN A 11 -37.96 0.47 23.15
C ASN A 11 -37.09 1.53 23.86
N SER A 12 -37.78 2.43 24.55
CA SER A 12 -37.28 3.49 25.42
C SER A 12 -37.09 3.02 26.86
N ASP A 13 -36.61 3.96 27.70
CA ASP A 13 -36.67 3.99 29.18
C ASP A 13 -35.54 3.27 29.94
N ARG A 14 -35.05 3.75 31.08
CA ARG A 14 -35.06 5.03 31.82
C ARG A 14 -34.17 4.75 33.07
N GLN A 15 -33.34 5.70 33.49
CA GLN A 15 -32.65 5.66 34.80
C GLN A 15 -33.67 5.78 35.96
N PRO A 16 -33.25 5.39 37.17
CA PRO A 16 -33.51 6.26 38.32
C PRO A 16 -32.29 6.51 39.21
N ASP A 17 -32.21 7.75 39.69
CA ASP A 17 -31.36 8.25 40.77
C ASP A 17 -31.84 7.78 42.14
N ALA A 18 -30.91 7.62 43.10
CA ALA A 18 -31.23 7.73 44.53
C ALA A 18 -29.97 8.13 45.33
N ALA A 19 -29.97 9.38 45.78
CA ALA A 19 -29.12 9.89 46.84
C ALA A 19 -29.76 9.60 48.22
N ILE A 20 -28.95 9.27 49.22
CA ILE A 20 -29.34 9.35 50.63
C ILE A 20 -28.19 9.98 51.43
N ALA A 21 -28.51 11.05 52.13
CA ALA A 21 -27.63 11.81 53.01
C ALA A 21 -27.89 11.48 54.49
N GLY A 22 -26.85 11.64 55.32
CA GLY A 22 -27.00 12.12 56.70
C GLY A 22 -26.45 11.21 57.80
N ALA A 23 -25.40 11.67 58.50
CA ALA A 23 -25.47 12.21 59.87
C ALA A 23 -24.07 12.34 60.53
N ARG A 24 -23.88 13.47 61.23
CA ARG A 24 -22.71 13.89 62.03
C ARG A 24 -22.72 13.18 63.41
N THR A 25 -21.61 13.02 64.14
CA THR A 25 -21.10 13.96 65.18
C THR A 25 -19.94 13.27 65.93
N GLN A 26 -18.71 13.80 65.86
CA GLN A 26 -17.90 14.42 66.95
C GLN A 26 -17.23 13.49 67.97
N GLY A 27 -15.91 13.65 68.12
CA GLY A 27 -15.09 13.11 69.22
C GLY A 27 -13.63 13.53 69.07
N ASP A 28 -13.21 14.51 69.87
CA ASP A 28 -11.85 15.06 69.98
C ASP A 28 -10.80 14.03 70.41
N ILE A 29 -9.53 14.18 70.01
CA ILE A 29 -8.35 14.41 70.89
C ILE A 29 -7.03 14.47 70.10
N ALA A 30 -6.07 15.14 70.72
CA ALA A 30 -4.85 15.75 70.21
C ALA A 30 -3.70 14.84 69.71
N THR A 31 -2.89 15.45 68.84
CA THR A 31 -1.41 15.41 68.75
C THR A 31 -0.68 14.08 68.54
N SER A 32 -0.07 13.92 67.36
CA SER A 32 1.35 13.52 67.25
C SER A 32 1.95 13.97 65.91
N ILE A 33 3.23 14.32 65.98
CA ILE A 33 4.08 15.04 65.02
C ILE A 33 4.84 14.00 64.16
N ALA A 34 4.99 14.23 62.85
CA ALA A 34 6.10 13.78 61.98
C ALA A 34 5.79 14.26 60.54
N GLU A 35 6.40 15.35 60.08
CA GLU A 35 7.66 15.39 59.31
C GLU A 35 7.59 14.70 57.92
N ASP A 36 7.55 15.57 56.91
CA ASP A 36 8.26 15.51 55.63
C ASP A 36 8.22 14.21 54.82
N GLY A 37 7.21 14.12 53.95
CA GLY A 37 7.27 13.30 52.74
C GLY A 37 7.84 14.08 51.56
N GLU A 38 9.17 14.13 51.46
CA GLU A 38 9.90 14.60 50.26
C GLU A 38 9.35 13.94 48.97
N PRO A 39 9.08 14.69 47.89
CA PRO A 39 8.74 14.06 46.61
C PRO A 39 9.95 13.27 46.14
N ALA A 40 9.77 11.96 45.92
CA ALA A 40 10.78 11.06 45.42
C ALA A 40 11.51 11.69 44.22
N GLN A 41 12.75 12.14 44.47
CA GLN A 41 13.64 12.74 43.49
C GLN A 41 13.90 11.72 42.38
N ILE A 42 13.19 11.86 41.26
CA ILE A 42 13.44 11.06 40.07
C ILE A 42 14.83 11.42 39.56
N SER A 43 15.78 10.53 39.86
CA SER A 43 17.16 10.62 39.39
C SER A 43 17.20 10.88 37.89
N ARG A 44 17.98 11.89 37.48
CA ARG A 44 18.27 12.22 36.06
C ARG A 44 18.74 11.00 35.25
N ARG A 45 19.29 9.97 35.91
CA ARG A 45 19.69 8.69 35.28
C ARG A 45 18.52 7.76 34.99
N GLY A 46 17.41 7.87 35.71
CA GLY A 46 16.15 7.16 35.44
C GLY A 46 15.42 7.72 34.21
N PHE A 47 15.46 9.04 34.00
CA PHE A 47 14.89 9.69 32.81
C PHE A 47 15.62 9.32 31.52
N LEU A 48 16.94 9.12 31.56
CA LEU A 48 17.74 8.74 30.38
C LEU A 48 17.53 7.28 29.95
N ARG A 49 17.09 6.38 30.83
CA ARG A 49 16.77 4.98 30.48
C ARG A 49 15.32 4.82 30.00
N ALA A 50 14.36 5.55 30.56
CA ALA A 50 12.98 5.54 30.10
C ALA A 50 12.78 6.25 28.76
N GLY A 51 13.49 7.37 28.51
CA GLY A 51 13.43 8.09 27.23
C GLY A 51 14.03 7.34 26.04
N ALA A 52 15.00 6.45 26.28
CA ALA A 52 15.66 5.66 25.24
C ALA A 52 14.76 4.55 24.66
N VAL A 53 13.84 3.99 25.45
CA VAL A 53 12.94 2.90 25.01
C VAL A 53 11.75 3.45 24.20
N PHE A 54 11.25 4.64 24.51
CA PHE A 54 10.17 5.27 23.72
C PHE A 54 10.64 5.85 22.38
N SER A 55 11.84 6.44 22.35
CA SER A 55 12.40 7.06 21.12
C SER A 55 12.83 6.02 20.07
N SER A 56 13.19 4.81 20.50
CA SER A 56 13.61 3.71 19.62
C SER A 56 12.42 3.01 18.94
N LEU A 57 11.27 2.89 19.62
CA LEU A 57 10.05 2.33 19.05
C LEU A 57 9.45 3.19 17.92
N THR A 58 9.52 4.52 18.03
CA THR A 58 9.03 5.42 16.96
C THR A 58 9.89 5.36 15.70
N LEU A 59 11.21 5.23 15.84
CA LEU A 59 12.10 5.12 14.68
C LEU A 59 11.95 3.75 13.98
N ALA A 60 11.91 2.65 14.76
CA ALA A 60 11.70 1.31 14.20
C ALA A 60 10.32 1.16 13.54
N GLY A 61 9.26 1.71 14.15
CA GLY A 61 7.92 1.73 13.57
C GLY A 61 7.83 2.56 12.29
N GLY A 62 8.44 3.76 12.27
CA GLY A 62 8.46 4.63 11.09
C GLY A 62 9.24 4.04 9.92
N VAL A 63 10.43 3.47 10.18
CA VAL A 63 11.24 2.78 9.16
C VAL A 63 10.51 1.54 8.64
N GLY A 64 9.92 0.74 9.53
CA GLY A 64 9.13 -0.43 9.15
C GLY A 64 7.93 -0.08 8.26
N TYR A 65 7.20 0.99 8.59
CA TYR A 65 6.07 1.47 7.80
C TYR A 65 6.46 1.94 6.40
N LEU A 66 7.56 2.70 6.28
CA LEU A 66 8.07 3.16 4.99
C LEU A 66 8.56 1.99 4.13
N TRP A 67 9.15 0.97 4.75
CA TRP A 67 9.59 -0.25 4.06
C TRP A 67 8.40 -1.05 3.54
N TRP A 68 7.37 -1.29 4.36
CA TRP A 68 6.15 -1.98 3.95
C TRP A 68 5.46 -1.30 2.76
N ARG A 69 5.34 0.04 2.78
CA ARG A 69 4.78 0.81 1.64
C ARG A 69 5.56 0.66 0.33
N ARG A 70 6.82 0.21 0.36
CA ARG A 70 7.65 -0.02 -0.83
C ARG A 70 7.52 -1.43 -1.38
N GLN A 71 6.87 -2.34 -0.68
CA GLN A 71 6.67 -3.70 -1.19
C GLN A 71 5.60 -3.74 -2.28
N PRO A 72 5.75 -4.62 -3.28
CA PRO A 72 4.66 -4.93 -4.19
C PRO A 72 3.49 -5.53 -3.37
N PRO A 73 2.24 -5.10 -3.60
CA PRO A 73 1.09 -5.76 -2.98
C PRO A 73 1.02 -7.22 -3.44
N ALA A 74 0.55 -8.10 -2.55
CA ALA A 74 0.22 -9.47 -2.95
C ALA A 74 -1.02 -9.45 -3.86
N HIS A 75 -1.04 -10.34 -4.84
CA HIS A 75 -2.16 -10.61 -5.74
C HIS A 75 -1.98 -12.01 -6.34
N ASP A 76 -3.08 -12.59 -6.81
CA ASP A 76 -3.10 -13.95 -7.36
C ASP A 76 -3.03 -14.00 -8.89
N HIS A 77 -2.93 -12.83 -9.54
CA HIS A 77 -2.71 -12.72 -10.98
C HIS A 77 -1.37 -13.32 -11.43
N PRO A 78 -1.27 -13.83 -12.68
CA PRO A 78 -0.03 -14.37 -13.22
C PRO A 78 1.14 -13.40 -13.14
N ARG A 79 2.33 -13.95 -12.89
CA ARG A 79 3.58 -13.20 -12.85
C ARG A 79 4.54 -13.77 -13.87
N LEU A 80 5.05 -12.94 -14.76
CA LEU A 80 5.98 -13.33 -15.81
C LEU A 80 7.41 -12.93 -15.45
N THR A 81 8.36 -13.81 -15.69
CA THR A 81 9.77 -13.42 -15.75
C THR A 81 10.00 -12.44 -16.90
N VAL A 82 11.11 -11.70 -16.85
CA VAL A 82 11.44 -10.78 -17.96
C VAL A 82 11.67 -11.51 -19.28
N ALA A 83 12.15 -12.75 -19.23
CA ALA A 83 12.36 -13.60 -20.40
C ALA A 83 11.04 -14.06 -21.02
N GLU A 84 10.08 -14.51 -20.20
CA GLU A 84 8.74 -14.89 -20.67
C GLU A 84 7.99 -13.68 -21.24
N ALA A 85 8.04 -12.54 -20.55
CA ALA A 85 7.44 -11.30 -21.04
C ALA A 85 8.01 -10.89 -22.41
N PHE A 86 9.33 -11.00 -22.60
CA PHE A 86 9.96 -10.73 -23.89
C PHE A 86 9.56 -11.74 -24.97
N ALA A 87 9.57 -13.03 -24.65
CA ALA A 87 9.20 -14.09 -25.60
C ALA A 87 7.76 -13.93 -26.10
N ASN A 88 6.82 -13.72 -25.17
CA ASN A 88 5.40 -13.57 -25.49
C ASN A 88 5.12 -12.27 -26.25
N ALA A 89 5.76 -11.16 -25.87
CA ALA A 89 5.62 -9.89 -26.60
C ALA A 89 6.18 -10.00 -28.03
N LYS A 90 7.32 -10.69 -28.21
CA LYS A 90 7.91 -10.94 -29.54
C LYS A 90 7.01 -11.82 -30.41
N ALA A 91 6.33 -12.80 -29.80
CA ALA A 91 5.38 -13.68 -30.47
C ALA A 91 4.01 -13.01 -30.72
N GLN A 92 3.79 -11.80 -30.20
CA GLN A 92 2.49 -11.11 -30.22
C GLN A 92 1.37 -11.86 -29.46
N ASP A 93 1.74 -12.71 -28.49
CA ASP A 93 0.79 -13.43 -27.64
C ASP A 93 0.22 -12.54 -26.52
N LEU A 94 0.87 -11.40 -26.24
CA LEU A 94 0.41 -10.41 -25.27
C LEU A 94 0.89 -8.99 -25.59
N PHE A 95 0.22 -8.00 -25.00
CA PHE A 95 0.65 -6.61 -24.99
C PHE A 95 1.54 -6.35 -23.77
N LEU A 96 2.83 -6.11 -24.00
CA LEU A 96 3.76 -5.68 -22.95
C LEU A 96 3.67 -4.16 -22.78
N ILE A 97 3.18 -3.70 -21.63
CA ILE A 97 2.99 -2.28 -21.33
C ILE A 97 4.06 -1.82 -20.33
N ASP A 98 4.96 -0.94 -20.78
CA ASP A 98 5.93 -0.26 -19.91
C ASP A 98 5.25 0.94 -19.26
N ILE A 99 4.93 0.79 -17.98
CA ILE A 99 4.18 1.80 -17.19
C ILE A 99 5.08 2.81 -16.46
N ARG A 100 6.35 2.88 -16.83
CA ARG A 100 7.29 3.84 -16.26
C ARG A 100 7.05 5.25 -16.81
N THR A 101 7.83 6.20 -16.31
CA THR A 101 7.74 7.59 -16.75
C THR A 101 8.61 7.85 -17.98
N PRO A 102 8.31 8.88 -18.80
CA PRO A 102 9.15 9.32 -19.90
C PRO A 102 10.62 9.58 -19.51
N ARG A 103 10.84 10.07 -18.28
CA ARG A 103 12.19 10.27 -17.74
C ARG A 103 12.93 8.94 -17.57
N GLU A 104 12.25 7.90 -17.09
CA GLU A 104 12.84 6.57 -16.94
C GLU A 104 13.11 5.92 -18.31
N TRP A 105 12.18 6.05 -19.26
CA TRP A 105 12.36 5.56 -20.63
C TRP A 105 13.57 6.21 -21.32
N ARG A 106 13.75 7.53 -21.18
CA ARG A 106 14.94 8.24 -21.68
C ARG A 106 16.23 7.76 -21.03
N ALA A 107 16.19 7.44 -19.74
CA ALA A 107 17.38 7.08 -18.98
C ALA A 107 17.91 5.68 -19.31
N THR A 108 17.02 4.70 -19.53
CA THR A 108 17.44 3.29 -19.71
C THR A 108 17.02 2.68 -21.04
N GLY A 109 16.28 3.40 -21.86
CA GLY A 109 15.52 2.80 -22.96
C GLY A 109 14.29 2.04 -22.46
N VAL A 110 13.61 1.41 -23.41
CA VAL A 110 12.36 0.67 -23.22
C VAL A 110 12.52 -0.77 -23.70
N PRO A 111 11.79 -1.75 -23.12
CA PRO A 111 11.74 -3.10 -23.66
C PRO A 111 11.35 -3.08 -25.14
N VAL A 112 12.12 -3.76 -26.00
CA VAL A 112 11.74 -3.90 -27.41
C VAL A 112 10.40 -4.63 -27.51
N GLY A 113 9.48 -4.10 -28.33
CA GLY A 113 8.14 -4.66 -28.49
C GLY A 113 7.15 -4.27 -27.39
N SER A 114 7.51 -3.37 -26.47
CA SER A 114 6.57 -2.83 -25.48
C SER A 114 5.90 -1.54 -25.93
N HIS A 115 4.71 -1.27 -25.38
CA HIS A 115 4.00 -0.01 -25.50
C HIS A 115 4.27 0.87 -24.26
N GLN A 116 4.62 2.12 -24.49
CA GLN A 116 4.98 3.06 -23.42
C GLN A 116 3.76 3.88 -22.99
N ILE A 117 3.21 3.58 -21.81
CA ILE A 117 2.05 4.28 -21.27
C ILE A 117 2.34 4.66 -19.82
N ASP A 118 2.64 5.94 -19.56
CA ASP A 118 2.93 6.39 -18.18
C ASP A 118 1.69 6.24 -17.30
N MET A 119 1.79 5.43 -16.24
CA MET A 119 0.68 5.19 -15.30
C MET A 119 0.14 6.45 -14.61
N ARG A 120 0.87 7.56 -14.67
CA ARG A 120 0.48 8.83 -14.04
C ARG A 120 -0.40 9.69 -14.94
N ARG A 121 -0.65 9.26 -16.18
CA ARG A 121 -1.55 9.95 -17.09
C ARG A 121 -3.00 9.84 -16.59
N ASP A 122 -3.75 10.93 -16.69
CA ASP A 122 -5.18 10.94 -16.36
C ASP A 122 -6.00 10.07 -17.32
N ASP A 123 -5.54 9.92 -18.56
CA ASP A 123 -6.16 9.13 -19.64
C ASP A 123 -5.54 7.73 -19.79
N PHE A 124 -4.94 7.18 -18.72
CA PHE A 124 -4.24 5.89 -18.77
C PHE A 124 -5.08 4.75 -19.36
N LEU A 125 -6.33 4.60 -18.93
CA LEU A 125 -7.21 3.54 -19.43
C LEU A 125 -7.56 3.73 -20.91
N THR A 126 -7.79 4.98 -21.35
CA THR A 126 -8.03 5.29 -22.77
C THR A 126 -6.81 4.92 -23.61
N ALA A 127 -5.60 5.31 -23.18
CA ALA A 127 -4.38 4.96 -23.89
C ALA A 127 -4.11 3.44 -23.93
N LEU A 128 -4.52 2.71 -22.88
CA LEU A 128 -4.46 1.25 -22.86
C LEU A 128 -5.48 0.62 -23.81
N ASP A 129 -6.68 1.18 -23.89
CA ASP A 129 -7.73 0.75 -24.81
C ASP A 129 -7.32 0.99 -26.26
N ASP A 130 -6.64 2.10 -26.57
CA ASP A 130 -6.09 2.36 -27.91
C ASP A 130 -5.07 1.30 -28.36
N VAL A 131 -4.30 0.76 -27.42
CA VAL A 131 -3.34 -0.33 -27.70
C VAL A 131 -4.02 -1.69 -27.82
N THR A 132 -5.01 -1.96 -26.97
CA THR A 132 -5.68 -3.26 -26.87
C THR A 132 -6.92 -3.40 -27.74
N GLY A 133 -7.34 -2.34 -28.43
CA GLY A 133 -8.62 -2.27 -29.16
C GLY A 133 -9.84 -2.18 -28.25
N GLY A 134 -9.66 -1.81 -26.97
CA GLY A 134 -10.71 -1.80 -25.94
C GLY A 134 -11.09 -3.19 -25.41
N GLU A 135 -10.37 -4.23 -25.79
CA GLU A 135 -10.66 -5.61 -25.41
C GLU A 135 -10.24 -5.91 -23.97
N ARG A 136 -11.21 -6.07 -23.08
CA ARG A 136 -10.97 -6.36 -21.65
C ARG A 136 -10.35 -7.74 -21.40
N THR A 137 -10.45 -8.64 -22.37
CA THR A 137 -9.85 -9.98 -22.31
C THR A 137 -8.46 -10.06 -22.94
N ALA A 138 -7.95 -8.95 -23.48
CA ALA A 138 -6.61 -8.90 -24.07
C ALA A 138 -5.55 -9.33 -23.03
N ALA A 139 -4.58 -10.14 -23.47
CA ALA A 139 -3.46 -10.54 -22.62
C ALA A 139 -2.53 -9.34 -22.43
N ILE A 140 -2.43 -8.85 -21.18
CA ILE A 140 -1.64 -7.66 -20.84
C ILE A 140 -0.56 -8.07 -19.84
N ALA A 141 0.69 -7.67 -20.10
CA ALA A 141 1.78 -7.77 -19.14
C ALA A 141 2.28 -6.38 -18.76
N LEU A 142 2.29 -6.05 -17.47
CA LEU A 142 2.72 -4.75 -16.96
C LEU A 142 4.16 -4.82 -16.46
N ILE A 143 5.03 -3.95 -16.98
CA ILE A 143 6.40 -3.82 -16.50
C ILE A 143 6.67 -2.41 -15.97
N CYS A 144 7.33 -2.34 -14.81
CA CYS A 144 7.83 -1.09 -14.25
C CYS A 144 9.32 -1.20 -13.89
N ALA A 145 9.86 -0.25 -13.12
CA ALA A 145 11.29 -0.31 -12.75
C ALA A 145 11.67 -1.54 -11.92
N ARG A 146 10.82 -1.98 -10.97
CA ARG A 146 11.15 -3.02 -9.96
C ARG A 146 9.94 -3.86 -9.49
N GLY A 147 8.91 -4.02 -10.32
CA GLY A 147 7.70 -4.80 -9.98
C GLY A 147 6.63 -4.12 -9.11
N VAL A 148 6.99 -3.12 -8.28
CA VAL A 148 6.06 -2.56 -7.28
C VAL A 148 4.86 -1.82 -7.89
N ARG A 149 5.10 -1.02 -8.94
CA ARG A 149 4.02 -0.25 -9.60
C ARG A 149 3.15 -1.17 -10.47
N SER A 150 3.78 -2.12 -11.16
CA SER A 150 3.07 -3.06 -12.03
C SER A 150 2.08 -3.90 -11.22
N ALA A 151 2.49 -4.48 -10.10
CA ALA A 151 1.59 -5.21 -9.20
C ALA A 151 0.36 -4.40 -8.74
N ARG A 152 0.51 -3.09 -8.49
CA ARG A 152 -0.60 -2.21 -8.12
C ARG A 152 -1.53 -1.93 -9.29
N VAL A 153 -0.97 -1.68 -10.46
CA VAL A 153 -1.75 -1.43 -11.67
C VAL A 153 -2.47 -2.70 -12.11
N THR A 154 -1.89 -3.90 -11.93
CA THR A 154 -2.56 -5.18 -12.16
C THR A 154 -3.86 -5.28 -11.38
N LEU A 155 -3.82 -5.02 -10.06
CA LEU A 155 -5.02 -4.99 -9.22
C LEU A 155 -6.04 -3.92 -9.65
N ALA A 156 -5.55 -2.75 -10.09
CA ALA A 156 -6.43 -1.69 -10.56
C ALA A 156 -7.12 -2.05 -11.89
N LEU A 157 -6.42 -2.71 -12.81
CA LEU A 157 -6.98 -3.17 -14.08
C LEU A 157 -7.97 -4.31 -13.87
N ASP A 158 -7.67 -5.25 -12.98
CA ASP A 158 -8.60 -6.31 -12.56
C ASP A 158 -9.91 -5.71 -12.00
N ALA A 159 -9.79 -4.74 -11.09
CA ALA A 159 -10.95 -4.02 -10.58
C ALA A 159 -11.71 -3.21 -11.65
N ALA A 160 -11.04 -2.82 -12.73
CA ALA A 160 -11.63 -2.17 -13.90
C ALA A 160 -12.20 -3.15 -14.94
N GLY A 161 -12.14 -4.46 -14.68
CA GLY A 161 -12.72 -5.51 -15.50
C GLY A 161 -11.81 -6.11 -16.57
N TYR A 162 -10.50 -5.82 -16.55
CA TYR A 162 -9.54 -6.54 -17.39
C TYR A 162 -9.25 -7.92 -16.80
N THR A 163 -9.51 -8.99 -17.55
CA THR A 163 -9.53 -10.35 -16.98
C THR A 163 -8.26 -11.16 -17.24
N ASN A 164 -7.35 -10.65 -18.08
CA ASN A 164 -6.12 -11.36 -18.47
C ASN A 164 -4.89 -10.46 -18.28
N VAL A 165 -4.66 -10.06 -17.04
CA VAL A 165 -3.57 -9.15 -16.66
C VAL A 165 -2.50 -9.90 -15.89
N SER A 166 -1.25 -9.65 -16.25
CA SER A 166 -0.06 -10.19 -15.60
C SER A 166 0.91 -9.07 -15.27
N ASP A 167 1.79 -9.29 -14.30
CA ASP A 167 2.84 -8.35 -13.93
C ASP A 167 4.24 -8.96 -14.12
N VAL A 168 5.23 -8.09 -14.35
CA VAL A 168 6.65 -8.48 -14.48
C VAL A 168 7.39 -8.02 -13.22
N PRO A 169 7.44 -8.84 -12.15
CA PRO A 169 7.88 -8.41 -10.82
C PRO A 169 9.37 -8.08 -10.75
N GLU A 170 10.20 -8.64 -11.63
CA GLU A 170 11.62 -8.27 -11.70
C GLU A 170 11.81 -6.81 -12.15
N GLY A 171 10.91 -6.32 -13.02
CA GLY A 171 11.00 -5.01 -13.64
C GLY A 171 12.24 -4.80 -14.51
N MET A 172 12.48 -3.55 -14.88
CA MET A 172 13.63 -3.18 -15.71
C MET A 172 14.97 -3.29 -14.98
N LEU A 173 14.99 -2.93 -13.68
CA LEU A 173 16.23 -2.75 -12.90
C LEU A 173 16.52 -3.93 -11.96
N GLY A 174 15.59 -4.88 -11.85
CA GLY A 174 15.65 -5.98 -10.90
C GLY A 174 14.95 -5.66 -9.58
N SER A 175 14.55 -6.74 -8.91
CA SER A 175 13.87 -6.71 -7.62
C SER A 175 14.23 -7.97 -6.82
N ALA A 176 13.51 -8.24 -5.74
CA ALA A 176 13.62 -9.53 -5.05
C ALA A 176 13.17 -10.72 -5.91
N ALA A 177 12.39 -10.48 -6.97
CA ALA A 177 11.89 -11.53 -7.86
C ALA A 177 12.89 -11.96 -8.95
N GLY A 178 13.96 -11.19 -9.17
CA GLY A 178 14.94 -11.50 -10.21
C GLY A 178 15.84 -10.32 -10.60
N VAL A 179 16.77 -10.61 -11.51
CA VAL A 179 17.82 -9.66 -11.88
C VAL A 179 17.30 -8.49 -12.72
N GLY A 180 16.15 -8.66 -13.38
CA GLY A 180 15.48 -7.64 -14.18
C GLY A 180 15.98 -7.54 -15.62
N TRP A 181 15.19 -6.86 -16.45
CA TRP A 181 15.34 -6.82 -17.92
C TRP A 181 16.77 -6.49 -18.38
N LEU A 182 17.35 -5.42 -17.82
CA LEU A 182 18.65 -4.92 -18.24
C LEU A 182 19.78 -5.90 -17.90
N ARG A 183 19.74 -6.50 -16.71
CA ARG A 183 20.77 -7.45 -16.27
C ARG A 183 20.59 -8.85 -16.87
N SER A 184 19.39 -9.16 -17.36
CA SER A 184 19.14 -10.34 -18.21
C SER A 184 19.61 -10.15 -19.66
N ASN A 185 20.24 -9.02 -19.99
CA ASN A 185 20.75 -8.69 -21.33
C ASN A 185 19.67 -8.79 -22.43
N LEU A 186 18.42 -8.45 -22.09
CA LEU A 186 17.31 -8.44 -23.03
C LEU A 186 17.32 -7.16 -23.88
N PRO A 187 16.85 -7.21 -25.14
CA PRO A 187 16.91 -6.06 -26.04
C PRO A 187 16.17 -4.83 -25.50
N VAL A 188 16.79 -3.66 -25.66
CA VAL A 188 16.19 -2.36 -25.34
C VAL A 188 16.25 -1.44 -26.55
N ALA A 189 15.17 -0.70 -26.78
CA ALA A 189 15.12 0.36 -27.77
C ALA A 189 15.36 1.72 -27.09
N ARG A 190 16.00 2.64 -27.82
CA ARG A 190 16.09 4.03 -27.40
C ARG A 190 14.70 4.66 -27.53
N TRP A 191 14.18 5.22 -26.44
CA TRP A 191 12.93 5.96 -26.49
C TRP A 191 13.18 7.37 -27.02
N SER A 192 12.51 7.72 -28.12
CA SER A 192 12.32 9.08 -28.59
C SER A 192 10.87 9.46 -28.39
N GLU A 193 10.63 10.66 -27.88
CA GLU A 193 9.29 11.24 -27.82
C GLU A 193 8.77 11.30 -29.26
N GLN A 194 7.76 10.48 -29.56
CA GLN A 194 7.02 10.60 -30.81
C GLN A 194 6.12 11.81 -30.63
N GLY A 195 6.41 12.88 -31.38
CA GLY A 195 5.73 14.16 -31.30
C GLY A 195 4.29 14.12 -31.79
#